data_AF-A0A7I9VKA8-F1
#
_entry.id   AF-A0A7I9VKA8-F1
#
_cell.length_a   1.000
_cell.length_b   1.000
_cell.length_c   1.000
_cell.angle_alpha   90.00
_cell.angle_beta   90.00
_cell.angle_gamma   90.00
#
_symmetry.space_group_name_H-M   'P 1'
#
loop_
_entity.id
_entity.type
_entity.pdbx_description
1 polymer ?
#
loop_
_entity_poly.entity_id
_entity_poly.type
_entity_poly.pdbx_seq_one_letter_code
_entity_poly.pdbx_strand_id
1 'polypeptide(L)'
;MNRKSYTLIGAAVGLALFLALALLPSLLYGGYAGVLLAGGIVGTPVKATLLVRGLIVFGMVLGVVSVAALFAVGGAVAGAAVSILAGAKPEHETTPVAVKAN
;
A
#
# COMPACT_ATOMS: atom_id res chain seq x y z
N MET A 1 -10.83 4.74 -23.38
CA MET A 1 -10.32 4.15 -22.11
C MET A 1 -10.22 5.28 -21.09
N ASN A 2 -10.96 5.22 -19.99
CA ASN A 2 -11.07 6.34 -19.04
C ASN A 2 -9.81 6.49 -18.18
N ARG A 3 -9.46 7.73 -17.79
CA ARG A 3 -8.32 8.03 -16.90
C ARG A 3 -8.32 7.21 -15.60
N LYS A 4 -9.51 6.95 -15.06
CA LYS A 4 -9.73 6.13 -13.86
C LYS A 4 -9.18 4.70 -14.03
N SER A 5 -9.26 4.15 -15.25
CA SER A 5 -8.68 2.85 -15.58
C SER A 5 -7.15 2.89 -15.55
N TYR A 6 -6.52 3.96 -16.04
CA TYR A 6 -5.05 4.11 -16.00
C TYR A 6 -4.51 4.29 -14.58
N THR A 7 -5.22 5.02 -13.71
CA THR A 7 -4.87 5.13 -12.29
C THR A 7 -5.01 3.78 -11.56
N LEU A 8 -6.06 3.02 -11.84
CA LEU A 8 -6.26 1.67 -11.28
C LEU A 8 -5.19 0.69 -11.76
N ILE A 9 -4.84 0.73 -13.04
CA ILE A 9 -3.76 -0.09 -13.60
C ILE A 9 -2.43 0.30 -12.96
N GLY A 10 -2.14 1.60 -12.82
CA GLY A 10 -0.95 2.08 -12.12
C GLY A 10 -0.87 1.59 -10.66
N ALA A 11 -1.99 1.65 -9.93
CA ALA A 11 -2.07 1.14 -8.56
C ALA A 11 -1.85 -0.37 -8.49
N ALA A 12 -2.46 -1.13 -9.41
CA ALA A 12 -2.31 -2.58 -9.49
C ALA A 12 -0.88 -2.99 -9.84
N VAL A 13 -0.23 -2.30 -10.78
CA VAL A 13 1.17 -2.53 -11.14
C VAL A 13 2.09 -2.15 -9.98
N GLY A 14 1.83 -1.02 -9.30
CA GLY A 14 2.56 -0.64 -8.10
C GLY A 14 2.46 -1.70 -6.99
N LEU A 15 1.27 -2.25 -6.76
CA LEU A 15 1.06 -3.33 -5.80
C LEU A 15 1.75 -4.64 -6.24
N ALA A 16 1.73 -4.99 -7.52
CA ALA A 16 2.43 -6.16 -8.03
C ALA A 16 3.96 -6.03 -7.87
N LEU A 17 4.52 -4.85 -8.13
CA LEU A 17 5.94 -4.56 -7.90
C LEU A 17 6.29 -4.61 -6.40
N PHE A 18 5.39 -4.15 -5.53
CA PHE A 18 5.55 -4.31 -4.10
C PHE A 18 5.66 -5.78 -3.72
N LEU A 19 4.74 -6.63 -4.19
CA LEU A 19 4.75 -8.07 -3.94
C LEU A 19 6.05 -8.74 -4.43
N ALA A 20 6.55 -8.35 -5.60
CA ALA A 20 7.72 -8.96 -6.21
C ALA A 20 9.06 -8.52 -5.57
N LEU A 21 9.19 -7.24 -5.20
CA LEU A 21 10.49 -6.66 -4.84
C LEU A 21 10.54 -6.11 -3.41
N ALA A 22 9.45 -5.54 -2.92
CA ALA A 22 9.44 -4.80 -1.66
C ALA A 22 8.77 -5.54 -0.49
N LEU A 23 8.08 -6.66 -0.75
CA LEU A 23 7.42 -7.46 0.27
C LEU A 23 8.44 -8.04 1.25
N LEU A 24 9.41 -8.82 0.74
CA LEU A 24 10.50 -9.39 1.53
C LEU A 24 11.22 -8.36 2.42
N PRO A 25 11.75 -7.24 1.89
CA PRO A 25 12.41 -6.24 2.73
C PRO A 25 11.45 -5.55 3.70
N SER A 26 10.17 -5.33 3.34
CA SER A 26 9.19 -4.74 4.27
C SER A 26 8.89 -5.65 5.47
N LEU A 27 8.80 -6.96 5.25
CA LEU A 27 8.64 -7.93 6.35
C LEU A 27 9.88 -7.94 7.24
N LEU A 28 11.07 -7.98 6.66
CA LEU A 28 12.30 -8.03 7.46
C LEU A 28 12.50 -6.76 8.28
N TYR A 29 12.29 -5.58 7.68
CA TYR A 29 12.47 -4.32 8.38
C TYR A 29 11.36 -4.07 9.42
N GLY A 30 10.10 -4.40 9.09
CA GLY A 30 8.98 -4.33 10.03
C GLY A 30 9.14 -5.30 11.21
N GLY A 31 9.60 -6.52 10.94
CA GLY A 31 9.90 -7.52 11.97
C GLY A 31 11.05 -7.09 12.87
N TYR A 32 12.13 -6.56 12.30
CA TYR A 32 13.25 -6.03 13.09
C TYR A 32 12.83 -4.86 13.98
N ALA A 33 12.04 -3.92 13.45
CA ALA A 33 11.46 -2.83 14.24
C ALA A 33 10.56 -3.37 15.38
N GLY A 34 9.77 -4.41 15.10
CA GLY A 34 8.96 -5.09 16.12
C GLY A 34 9.79 -5.77 17.21
N VAL A 35 10.94 -6.36 16.86
CA VAL A 35 11.89 -6.95 17.84
C VAL A 35 12.53 -5.86 18.69
N LEU A 36 12.96 -4.74 18.08
CA LEU A 36 13.53 -3.61 18.82
C LEU A 36 12.50 -2.99 19.77
N LEU A 37 11.25 -2.84 19.32
CA LEU A 37 10.16 -2.36 20.15
C LEU A 37 9.90 -3.32 21.33
N ALA A 38 9.89 -4.62 21.07
CA ALA A 38 9.76 -5.62 22.12
C ALA A 38 10.93 -5.62 23.11
N GLY A 39 12.15 -5.45 22.62
CA GLY A 39 13.34 -5.30 23.46
C GLY A 39 13.35 -4.01 24.26
N GLY A 40 12.81 -2.92 23.72
CA GLY A 40 12.66 -1.64 24.42
C GLY A 40 11.61 -1.69 25.54
N ILE A 41 10.54 -2.47 25.36
CA ILE A 41 9.45 -2.57 26.35
C ILE A 41 9.75 -3.63 27.41
N VAL A 42 10.24 -4.81 27.02
CA VAL A 42 10.39 -5.99 27.90
C VAL A 42 11.81 -6.11 28.48
N GLY A 43 12.76 -5.35 27.94
CA GLY A 43 14.18 -5.44 28.29
C GLY A 43 14.90 -6.54 27.51
N THR A 44 16.22 -6.38 27.36
CA THR A 44 17.09 -7.38 26.74
C THR A 44 17.70 -8.28 27.82
N PRO A 45 17.79 -9.60 27.64
CA PRO A 45 17.45 -10.38 26.43
C PRO A 45 15.96 -10.69 26.30
N VAL A 46 15.47 -10.54 25.07
CA VAL A 46 14.04 -10.71 24.75
C VAL A 46 13.66 -12.20 24.82
N LYS A 47 12.96 -12.59 25.90
CA LYS A 47 12.35 -13.92 25.97
C LYS A 47 11.17 -13.96 25.00
N ALA A 48 11.09 -15.00 24.17
CA ALA A 48 10.02 -15.18 23.18
C ALA A 48 8.68 -15.58 23.84
N THR A 49 8.18 -14.74 24.74
CA THR A 49 6.85 -14.83 25.33
C THR A 49 5.80 -14.46 24.28
N LEU A 50 4.53 -14.85 24.52
CA LEU A 50 3.44 -14.56 23.59
C LEU A 50 3.29 -13.05 23.30
N LEU A 51 3.52 -12.20 24.31
CA LEU A 51 3.47 -10.74 24.17
C LEU A 51 4.54 -10.21 23.22
N VAL A 52 5.78 -10.69 23.37
CA VAL A 52 6.90 -10.33 22.48
C VAL A 52 6.60 -10.77 21.04
N ARG A 53 6.13 -12.00 20.84
CA ARG A 53 5.81 -12.51 19.50
C ARG A 53 4.70 -11.70 18.85
N GLY A 54 3.65 -11.34 19.60
CA GLY A 54 2.57 -10.49 19.12
C GLY A 54 3.08 -9.12 18.67
N LEU A 55 4.00 -8.53 19.42
CA LEU A 55 4.57 -7.22 19.10
C LEU A 55 5.49 -7.25 17.86
N ILE A 56 6.24 -8.35 17.67
CA ILE A 56 7.03 -8.57 16.45
C ILE A 56 6.14 -8.73 15.23
N VAL A 57 5.09 -9.56 15.33
CA VAL A 57 4.12 -9.75 14.25
C VAL A 57 3.40 -8.44 13.94
N PHE A 58 3.05 -7.67 14.97
CA PHE A 58 2.49 -6.34 14.79
C PHE A 58 3.44 -5.42 14.01
N GLY A 59 4.72 -5.38 14.36
CA GLY A 59 5.74 -4.62 13.62
C GLY A 59 5.87 -5.07 12.16
N MET A 60 5.84 -6.38 11.90
CA MET A 60 5.83 -6.94 10.55
C MET A 60 4.62 -6.46 9.74
N VAL A 61 3.41 -6.62 10.28
CA VAL A 61 2.18 -6.21 9.59
C VAL A 61 2.16 -4.70 9.36
N LEU A 62 2.53 -3.91 10.36
CA LEU A 62 2.60 -2.45 10.25
C LEU A 62 3.60 -2.03 9.16
N GLY A 63 4.77 -2.67 9.10
CA GLY A 63 5.78 -2.42 8.07
C GLY A 63 5.27 -2.75 6.66
N VAL A 64 4.67 -3.93 6.48
CA VAL A 64 4.09 -4.37 5.21
C VAL A 64 2.98 -3.42 4.74
N VAL A 65 2.03 -3.08 5.61
CA VAL A 65 0.90 -2.21 5.27
C VAL A 65 1.40 -0.82 4.89
N SER A 66 2.39 -0.29 5.62
CA SER A 66 2.96 1.03 5.32
C SER A 66 3.62 1.06 3.94
N VAL A 67 4.47 0.07 3.62
CA VAL A 67 5.17 0.03 2.32
C VAL A 67 4.19 -0.31 1.18
N ALA A 68 3.22 -1.18 1.41
CA ALA A 68 2.17 -1.50 0.44
C ALA A 68 1.36 -0.25 0.07
N ALA A 69 0.99 0.58 1.05
CA ALA A 69 0.28 1.83 0.82
C ALA A 69 1.12 2.80 -0.02
N LEU A 70 2.43 2.93 0.26
CA LEU A 70 3.34 3.77 -0.52
C LEU A 70 3.42 3.33 -1.99
N PHE A 71 3.51 2.02 -2.25
CA PHE A 71 3.56 1.49 -3.62
C PHE A 71 2.22 1.58 -4.34
N ALA A 72 1.10 1.37 -3.64
CA ALA A 72 -0.23 1.52 -4.22
C ALA A 72 -0.50 2.98 -4.62
N VAL A 73 -0.23 3.93 -3.72
CA VAL A 73 -0.40 5.36 -3.98
C VAL A 73 0.61 5.85 -5.01
N GLY A 74 1.89 5.48 -4.87
CA GLY A 74 2.94 5.84 -5.82
C GLY A 74 2.66 5.30 -7.23
N GLY A 75 2.22 4.04 -7.34
CA GLY A 75 1.79 3.44 -8.59
C GLY A 75 0.56 4.13 -9.19
N ALA A 76 -0.43 4.50 -8.36
CA ALA A 76 -1.60 5.25 -8.81
C ALA A 76 -1.21 6.64 -9.36
N VAL A 77 -0.33 7.36 -8.66
CA VAL A 77 0.18 8.67 -9.08
C VAL A 77 0.99 8.54 -10.37
N ALA A 78 1.86 7.53 -10.47
CA ALA A 78 2.62 7.26 -11.68
C ALA A 78 1.71 6.92 -12.87
N GLY A 79 0.70 6.06 -12.67
CA GLY A 79 -0.29 5.73 -13.70
C GLY A 79 -1.11 6.94 -14.15
N ALA A 80 -1.47 7.83 -13.23
CA ALA A 80 -2.11 9.10 -13.55
C ALA A 80 -1.18 10.03 -14.35
N ALA A 81 0.10 10.15 -13.96
CA ALA A 81 1.09 10.96 -14.68
C ALA A 81 1.30 10.45 -16.12
N VAL A 82 1.41 9.13 -16.29
CA VAL A 82 1.51 8.48 -17.62
C VAL A 82 0.26 8.78 -18.45
N SER A 83 -0.94 8.79 -17.85
CA SER A 83 -2.18 9.11 -18.59
C SER A 83 -2.22 10.55 -19.10
N ILE A 84 -1.62 11.49 -18.37
CA ILE A 84 -1.51 12.90 -18.78
C ILE A 84 -0.49 13.04 -19.92
N LEU A 85 0.68 12.41 -19.77
CA LEU A 85 1.75 12.41 -20.79
C LEU A 85 1.33 11.71 -22.09
N ALA A 86 0.53 10.65 -22.00
CA ALA A 86 -0.01 9.94 -23.15
C ALA A 86 -1.19 10.69 -23.83
N GLY A 87 -1.56 11.89 -23.37
CA GLY A 87 -2.60 12.69 -24.00
C GLY A 87 -4.02 12.14 -23.82
N ALA A 88 -4.29 11.33 -22.78
CA ALA A 88 -5.63 10.78 -22.53
C ALA A 88 -6.61 11.90 -22.15
N LYS A 89 -7.43 12.33 -23.13
CA LYS A 89 -8.51 13.31 -23.01
C LYS A 89 -9.42 12.96 -21.81
N PRO A 90 -9.82 13.93 -20.96
CA PRO A 90 -10.82 13.68 -19.93
C PRO A 90 -12.16 13.59 -20.64
N GLU A 91 -12.75 12.40 -20.70
CA GLU A 91 -14.19 12.35 -20.96
C GLU A 91 -14.94 12.41 -19.64
N HIS A 92 -15.88 13.33 -19.63
CA HIS A 92 -16.61 13.88 -18.50
C HIS A 92 -17.27 12.80 -17.64
N GLU A 93 -17.08 12.95 -16.34
CA GLU A 93 -18.03 12.58 -15.30
C GLU A 93 -19.49 12.77 -15.76
N THR A 94 -20.23 11.67 -15.93
CA THR A 94 -21.70 11.68 -15.97
C THR A 94 -22.21 10.75 -14.88
N THR A 95 -22.41 11.31 -13.70
CA THR A 95 -23.34 10.81 -12.67
C THR A 95 -23.88 12.07 -11.98
N PRO A 96 -25.12 12.14 -11.43
CA PRO A 96 -26.37 11.39 -11.64
C PRO A 96 -27.57 12.36 -11.93
N VAL A 97 -28.82 11.84 -11.93
CA VAL A 97 -30.08 12.46 -11.46
C VAL A 97 -31.28 12.49 -12.45
N ALA A 98 -32.38 11.89 -11.96
CA ALA A 98 -33.81 12.16 -12.17
C ALA A 98 -34.60 11.52 -13.33
N VAL A 99 -35.32 10.46 -12.95
CA VAL A 99 -36.77 10.24 -13.14
C VAL A 99 -37.57 11.54 -13.44
N LYS A 100 -38.35 11.60 -14.54
CA LYS A 100 -39.83 11.84 -14.58
C LYS A 100 -40.36 12.09 -16.02
N ALA A 101 -41.44 11.36 -16.34
CA ALA A 101 -42.59 11.67 -17.22
C ALA A 101 -42.49 12.71 -18.35
N ASN A 102 -42.75 12.27 -19.59
CA ASN A 102 -44.03 12.46 -20.30
C ASN A 102 -44.06 11.59 -21.56
#